data_AF-Q2PZ04-F1
#
_entry.id   AF-Q2PZ04-F1
#
_cell.length_a   1.000
_cell.length_b   1.000
_cell.length_c   1.000
_cell.angle_alpha   90.00
_cell.angle_beta   90.00
_cell.angle_gamma   90.00
#
_symmetry.space_group_name_H-M   'P 1'
#
loop_
_entity.id
_entity.type
_entity.pdbx_description
1 polymer ?
#
loop_
_entity_poly.entity_id
_entity_poly.type
_entity_poly.pdbx_seq_one_letter_code
_entity_poly.pdbx_strand_id
1 'polypeptide(L)'
;MASTAVVLHILICIFSLSKVIKAESNCKNSCAEDENLFKYRDGHVYEYVFDSAMAIGVKTSDNSQNDDTSMRITGVAKIFTEPNCGYTLQIGAFKVSAAEAIQKKIMQNIQKPVHFTMVNGKLNSELCVADGGENSYSLNIKRAIISMFQSNPEAKHEIDIFGECPTRSSVAKVGSIKIVNKSRNLNSCVYRQIIKSGFLRNIANTKSGYGVNTNALLDANFAKESKIENGIISSIEVTEEYTFGNKVGGKTIPNVYAKVKTGMRVKSLTGSPSTAPLYGSRSASIIFQEPETYTAKNIAAVKAVFGELINHVEDHVKLGSANGFVELIRLMRASDTDVLMELSAFPHQKQDLARRVYLDALFRTGTSESARAIIKQFNKMTEKEKTIAMEALKLVEIVDRDTLNLAATHLLLLPRKYILVEDVNLIRTSVRTFNSRISRKM
;
A
#
# COMPACT_ATOMS: atom_id res chain seq x y z
N MET A 1 56.38 -42.30 -4.53
CA MET A 1 56.10 -40.87 -4.84
C MET A 1 54.98 -40.74 -5.87
N ALA A 2 53.81 -41.34 -5.65
CA ALA A 2 52.67 -41.26 -6.57
C ALA A 2 51.36 -40.83 -5.88
N SER A 3 51.34 -40.75 -4.54
CA SER A 3 50.11 -40.50 -3.78
C SER A 3 49.87 -39.02 -3.43
N THR A 4 50.90 -38.16 -3.50
CA THR A 4 50.79 -36.73 -3.19
C THR A 4 50.36 -35.89 -4.39
N ALA A 5 50.66 -36.31 -5.62
CA ALA A 5 50.28 -35.61 -6.84
C ALA A 5 48.77 -35.70 -7.13
N VAL A 6 48.13 -36.81 -6.78
CA VAL A 6 46.68 -37.02 -7.01
C VAL A 6 45.85 -36.15 -6.05
N VAL A 7 46.29 -36.01 -4.79
CA VAL A 7 45.59 -35.18 -3.79
C VAL A 7 45.67 -33.69 -4.16
N LEU A 8 46.79 -33.24 -4.72
CA LEU A 8 46.97 -31.85 -5.13
C LEU A 8 46.12 -31.48 -6.36
N HIS A 9 45.93 -32.40 -7.31
CA HIS A 9 45.04 -32.16 -8.46
C HIS A 9 43.55 -32.18 -8.08
N ILE A 10 43.15 -33.00 -7.11
CA ILE A 10 41.77 -32.99 -6.60
C ILE A 10 41.49 -31.68 -5.85
N LEU A 11 42.43 -31.15 -5.05
CA LEU A 11 42.25 -29.86 -4.38
C LEU A 11 42.17 -28.68 -5.36
N ILE A 12 43.00 -28.67 -6.41
CA ILE A 12 42.97 -27.61 -7.44
C ILE A 12 41.69 -27.66 -8.28
N CYS A 13 41.16 -28.86 -8.57
CA CYS A 13 39.86 -28.99 -9.22
C CYS A 13 38.70 -28.51 -8.33
N ILE A 14 38.73 -28.74 -7.01
CA ILE A 14 37.68 -28.26 -6.10
C ILE A 14 37.73 -26.73 -5.94
N PHE A 15 38.93 -26.11 -5.97
CA PHE A 15 39.07 -24.64 -5.93
C PHE A 15 38.77 -23.93 -7.27
N SER A 16 38.71 -24.66 -8.39
CA SER A 16 38.40 -24.10 -9.71
C SER A 16 36.90 -24.18 -10.08
N LEU A 17 36.08 -24.79 -9.22
CA LEU A 17 34.64 -25.03 -9.44
C LEU A 17 33.72 -24.15 -8.60
N SER A 18 34.26 -23.22 -7.81
CA SER A 18 33.50 -22.07 -7.28
C SER A 18 33.26 -21.03 -8.39
N LYS A 19 32.59 -21.46 -9.47
CA LYS A 19 31.72 -20.53 -10.19
C LYS A 19 30.70 -20.07 -9.16
N VAL A 20 30.81 -18.82 -8.74
CA VAL A 20 29.72 -18.11 -8.08
C VAL A 20 28.51 -18.29 -9.00
N ILE A 21 27.61 -19.19 -8.62
CA ILE A 21 26.28 -19.25 -9.21
C ILE A 21 25.64 -17.95 -8.78
N LYS A 22 25.79 -16.91 -9.60
CA LYS A 22 24.87 -15.78 -9.60
C LYS A 22 23.52 -16.44 -9.78
N ALA A 23 22.72 -16.47 -8.70
CA ALA A 23 21.30 -16.74 -8.83
C ALA A 23 20.81 -15.87 -10.00
N GLU A 24 20.18 -16.48 -11.01
CA GLU A 24 19.53 -15.74 -12.09
C GLU A 24 18.63 -14.70 -11.43
N SER A 25 19.07 -13.44 -11.45
CA SER A 25 18.28 -12.35 -10.94
C SER A 25 17.13 -12.17 -11.92
N ASN A 26 15.91 -12.47 -11.47
CA ASN A 26 14.70 -12.20 -12.26
C ASN A 26 14.49 -10.69 -12.54
N CYS A 27 15.29 -9.85 -11.90
CA CYS A 27 15.39 -8.43 -12.16
C CYS A 27 16.10 -8.09 -13.48
N LYS A 28 15.45 -7.27 -14.31
CA LYS A 28 16.04 -6.70 -15.52
C LYS A 28 17.01 -5.56 -15.16
N ASN A 29 18.31 -5.81 -15.31
CA ASN A 29 19.38 -4.91 -14.86
C ASN A 29 20.10 -4.14 -15.99
N SER A 30 19.41 -3.82 -17.10
CA SER A 30 20.07 -3.18 -18.24
C SER A 30 19.21 -2.15 -18.94
N CYS A 31 19.82 -1.01 -19.29
CA CYS A 31 19.34 -0.05 -20.27
C CYS A 31 20.22 -0.10 -21.54
N ALA A 32 19.66 0.28 -22.69
CA ALA A 32 20.34 0.23 -24.00
C ALA A 32 20.64 1.63 -24.58
N GLU A 33 20.35 2.71 -23.84
CA GLU A 33 20.45 4.08 -24.35
C GLU A 33 21.67 4.82 -23.78
N ASP A 34 22.39 5.51 -24.67
CA ASP A 34 23.65 6.22 -24.36
C ASP A 34 23.44 7.64 -23.80
N GLU A 35 22.27 8.25 -23.97
CA GLU A 35 21.98 9.60 -23.45
C GLU A 35 21.04 9.56 -22.25
N ASN A 36 21.56 9.99 -21.08
CA ASN A 36 20.80 10.09 -19.85
C ASN A 36 20.70 11.56 -19.40
N LEU A 37 19.48 11.99 -19.04
CA LEU A 37 19.22 13.29 -18.39
C LEU A 37 20.17 13.55 -17.20
N PHE A 38 20.52 12.48 -16.49
CA PHE A 38 21.38 12.55 -15.32
C PHE A 38 22.80 12.10 -15.62
N LYS A 39 23.77 12.80 -15.01
CA LYS A 39 25.22 12.60 -15.16
C LYS A 39 25.87 12.10 -13.87
N TYR A 40 25.18 11.20 -13.18
CA TYR A 40 25.73 10.51 -12.02
C TYR A 40 26.98 9.72 -12.43
N ARG A 41 28.00 9.71 -11.57
CA ARG A 41 29.25 8.96 -11.83
C ARG A 41 29.12 7.55 -11.29
N ASP A 42 29.43 6.54 -12.08
CA ASP A 42 29.40 5.14 -11.62
C ASP A 42 30.35 4.92 -10.43
N GLY A 43 29.99 3.99 -9.54
CA GLY A 43 30.78 3.66 -8.35
C GLY A 43 30.82 4.78 -7.31
N HIS A 44 29.85 5.70 -7.33
CA HIS A 44 29.73 6.76 -6.33
C HIS A 44 28.42 6.63 -5.54
N VAL A 45 28.38 7.30 -4.39
CA VAL A 45 27.18 7.49 -3.61
C VAL A 45 26.85 8.97 -3.51
N TYR A 46 25.57 9.28 -3.68
CA TYR A 46 25.00 10.60 -3.53
C TYR A 46 24.05 10.58 -2.35
N GLU A 47 24.36 11.34 -1.31
CA GLU A 47 23.55 11.41 -0.09
C GLU A 47 22.55 12.56 -0.18
N TYR A 48 21.28 12.23 -0.07
CA TYR A 48 20.16 13.16 -0.10
C TYR A 48 19.52 13.24 1.27
N VAL A 49 19.58 14.40 1.91
CA VAL A 49 18.83 14.65 3.15
C VAL A 49 17.39 14.93 2.76
N PHE A 50 16.44 14.19 3.35
CA PHE A 50 15.02 14.40 3.10
C PHE A 50 14.25 14.67 4.38
N ASP A 51 13.20 15.43 4.22
CA ASP A 51 12.24 15.80 5.25
C ASP A 51 10.84 15.79 4.65
N SER A 52 9.93 15.05 5.27
CA SER A 52 8.55 14.94 4.82
C SER A 52 7.60 15.13 5.97
N ALA A 53 6.69 16.09 5.85
CA ALA A 53 5.67 16.39 6.82
C ALA A 53 4.28 16.19 6.22
N MET A 54 3.42 15.48 6.95
CA MET A 54 2.01 15.30 6.66
C MET A 54 1.21 16.02 7.73
N ALA A 55 0.16 16.75 7.33
CA ALA A 55 -0.84 17.32 8.20
C ALA A 55 -2.23 16.92 7.71
N ILE A 56 -3.11 16.53 8.64
CA ILE A 56 -4.51 16.20 8.39
C ILE A 56 -5.35 17.08 9.30
N GLY A 57 -6.32 17.78 8.72
CA GLY A 57 -7.15 18.74 9.42
C GLY A 57 -8.57 18.80 8.89
N VAL A 58 -9.42 19.50 9.62
CA VAL A 58 -10.80 19.83 9.21
C VAL A 58 -10.87 21.34 9.07
N LYS A 59 -11.19 21.84 7.88
CA LYS A 59 -11.47 23.26 7.68
C LYS A 59 -12.88 23.56 8.19
N THR A 60 -12.96 24.25 9.31
CA THR A 60 -14.18 24.90 9.79
C THR A 60 -14.32 26.29 9.15
N SER A 61 -15.55 26.82 9.07
CA SER A 61 -15.84 28.14 8.49
C SER A 61 -15.17 29.29 9.22
N ASP A 62 -14.83 29.10 10.49
CA ASP A 62 -14.01 30.02 11.27
C ASP A 62 -12.55 29.58 11.16
N ASN A 63 -11.68 30.50 10.74
CA ASN A 63 -10.22 30.36 10.69
C ASN A 63 -9.59 30.21 12.10
N SER A 64 -10.26 29.55 13.05
CA SER A 64 -9.64 29.14 14.30
C SER A 64 -8.51 28.16 14.00
N GLN A 65 -7.45 28.19 14.80
CA GLN A 65 -6.30 27.31 14.66
C GLN A 65 -6.77 25.86 14.46
N ASN A 66 -6.48 25.29 13.29
CA ASN A 66 -6.80 23.89 13.05
C ASN A 66 -5.86 23.06 13.93
N ASP A 67 -6.42 22.27 14.85
CA ASP A 67 -5.70 21.21 15.57
C ASP A 67 -5.36 20.08 14.58
N ASP A 68 -4.40 20.36 13.69
CA ASP A 68 -3.97 19.41 12.67
C ASP A 68 -3.22 18.26 13.33
N THR A 69 -3.66 17.04 13.01
CA THR A 69 -2.86 15.85 13.33
C THR A 69 -1.71 15.77 12.33
N SER A 70 -0.48 15.75 12.81
CA SER A 70 0.71 15.74 11.96
C SER A 70 1.62 14.54 12.21
N MET A 71 2.32 14.14 11.16
CA MET A 71 3.39 13.15 11.20
C MET A 71 4.54 13.64 10.33
N ARG A 72 5.77 13.46 10.79
CA ARG A 72 6.98 13.86 10.08
C ARG A 72 7.96 12.69 10.01
N ILE A 73 8.59 12.53 8.85
CA ILE A 73 9.70 11.59 8.66
C ILE A 73 10.91 12.34 8.12
N THR A 74 12.08 12.00 8.63
CA THR A 74 13.36 12.58 8.19
C THR A 74 14.37 11.46 7.98
N GLY A 75 15.34 11.69 7.11
CA GLY A 75 16.41 10.72 6.90
C GLY A 75 17.39 11.13 5.82
N VAL A 76 18.26 10.20 5.47
CA VAL A 76 19.24 10.33 4.39
C VAL A 76 19.03 9.20 3.39
N ALA A 77 18.64 9.54 2.17
CA ALA A 77 18.61 8.59 1.05
C ALA A 77 20.00 8.55 0.41
N LYS A 78 20.67 7.40 0.50
CA LYS A 78 21.94 7.14 -0.17
C LYS A 78 21.66 6.47 -1.51
N ILE A 79 21.98 7.16 -2.59
CA ILE A 79 21.82 6.66 -3.95
C ILE A 79 23.19 6.23 -4.46
N PHE A 80 23.41 4.93 -4.53
CA PHE A 80 24.60 4.33 -5.13
C PHE A 80 24.38 4.16 -6.61
N THR A 81 25.34 4.57 -7.40
CA THR A 81 25.26 4.61 -8.87
C THR A 81 26.06 3.46 -9.45
N GLU A 82 25.40 2.67 -10.27
CA GLU A 82 25.94 1.46 -10.87
C GLU A 82 25.91 1.61 -12.40
N PRO A 83 26.78 0.90 -13.14
CA PRO A 83 26.74 0.87 -14.59
C PRO A 83 25.36 0.42 -15.13
N ASN A 84 25.11 0.66 -16.42
CA ASN A 84 23.88 0.27 -17.12
C ASN A 84 22.60 0.89 -16.52
N CYS A 85 22.67 2.18 -16.15
CA CYS A 85 21.55 2.94 -15.56
C CYS A 85 21.02 2.35 -14.23
N GLY A 86 21.85 1.57 -13.54
CA GLY A 86 21.50 0.93 -12.28
C GLY A 86 21.70 1.88 -11.09
N TYR A 87 20.79 1.79 -10.12
CA TYR A 87 20.88 2.55 -8.89
C TYR A 87 20.44 1.69 -7.71
N THR A 88 21.13 1.84 -6.58
CA THR A 88 20.72 1.23 -5.32
C THR A 88 20.39 2.31 -4.29
N LEU A 89 19.18 2.27 -3.74
CA LEU A 89 18.77 3.11 -2.61
C LEU A 89 19.05 2.39 -1.30
N GLN A 90 19.72 3.07 -0.38
CA GLN A 90 19.75 2.72 1.04
C GLN A 90 19.34 3.94 1.88
N ILE A 91 18.37 3.78 2.77
CA ILE A 91 17.95 4.86 3.68
C ILE A 91 18.77 4.76 4.95
N GLY A 92 19.44 5.84 5.38
CA GLY A 92 20.14 5.99 6.65
C GLY A 92 19.55 7.09 7.53
N ALA A 93 19.96 7.16 8.80
CA ALA A 93 19.58 8.21 9.77
C ALA A 93 18.07 8.50 9.84
N PHE A 94 17.24 7.47 9.66
CA PHE A 94 15.79 7.59 9.53
C PHE A 94 15.10 7.82 10.88
N LYS A 95 14.20 8.80 10.95
CA LYS A 95 13.40 9.13 12.13
C LYS A 95 11.94 9.37 11.75
N VAL A 96 11.03 9.02 12.65
CA VAL A 96 9.58 9.19 12.49
C VAL A 96 9.02 9.86 13.74
N SER A 97 8.23 10.92 13.61
CA SER A 97 7.46 11.50 14.72
C SER A 97 6.08 10.84 14.79
N ALA A 98 5.99 9.70 15.47
CA ALA A 98 4.74 8.96 15.70
C ALA A 98 4.82 8.21 17.04
N ALA A 99 3.71 7.60 17.47
CA ALA A 99 3.72 6.71 18.63
C ALA A 99 4.70 5.53 18.43
N GLU A 100 5.32 5.07 19.51
CA GLU A 100 6.41 4.07 19.48
C GLU A 100 6.05 2.78 18.72
N ALA A 101 4.83 2.26 18.92
CA ALA A 101 4.36 1.07 18.22
C ALA A 101 4.32 1.25 16.69
N ILE A 102 4.04 2.46 16.20
CA ILE A 102 4.03 2.80 14.77
C ILE A 102 5.47 2.97 14.28
N GLN A 103 6.32 3.66 15.05
CA GLN A 103 7.74 3.82 14.73
C GLN A 103 8.41 2.47 14.51
N LYS A 104 8.22 1.50 15.42
CA LYS A 104 8.80 0.16 15.31
C LYS A 104 8.39 -0.56 14.03
N LYS A 105 7.12 -0.45 13.62
CA LYS A 105 6.62 -1.03 12.35
C LYS A 105 7.27 -0.39 11.14
N ILE A 106 7.41 0.94 11.12
CA ILE A 106 7.97 1.67 9.98
C ILE A 106 9.49 1.44 9.88
N MET A 107 10.20 1.44 11.01
CA MET A 107 11.67 1.33 11.05
C MET A 107 12.16 -0.07 10.73
N GLN A 108 11.34 -1.10 10.94
CA GLN A 108 11.71 -2.47 10.64
C GLN A 108 12.06 -2.62 9.14
N ASN A 109 13.28 -3.05 8.85
CA ASN A 109 13.83 -3.23 7.50
C ASN A 109 14.00 -1.96 6.64
N ILE A 110 13.92 -0.75 7.22
CA ILE A 110 14.09 0.50 6.46
C ILE A 110 15.50 0.66 5.85
N GLN A 111 16.51 0.07 6.50
CA GLN A 111 17.92 0.12 6.07
C GLN A 111 18.28 -0.88 4.97
N LYS A 112 17.40 -1.84 4.64
CA LYS A 112 17.66 -2.82 3.57
C LYS A 112 17.74 -2.10 2.22
N PRO A 113 18.73 -2.39 1.37
CA PRO A 113 18.84 -1.72 0.08
C PRO A 113 17.78 -2.20 -0.91
N VAL A 114 17.44 -1.33 -1.86
CA VAL A 114 16.54 -1.62 -2.99
C VAL A 114 17.18 -1.11 -4.27
N HIS A 115 17.30 -1.97 -5.27
CA HIS A 115 17.83 -1.60 -6.57
C HIS A 115 16.70 -1.23 -7.53
N PHE A 116 16.98 -0.26 -8.39
CA PHE A 116 16.07 0.26 -9.41
C PHE A 116 16.86 0.75 -10.62
N THR A 117 16.18 0.85 -11.76
CA THR A 117 16.79 1.31 -13.01
C THR A 117 16.10 2.59 -13.46
N MET A 118 16.88 3.55 -13.95
CA MET A 118 16.32 4.81 -14.47
C MET A 118 17.01 5.25 -15.76
N VAL A 119 16.24 5.42 -16.82
CA VAL A 119 16.73 5.78 -18.16
C VAL A 119 16.17 7.14 -18.54
N ASN A 120 17.05 8.08 -18.87
CA ASN A 120 16.69 9.45 -19.24
C ASN A 120 15.67 10.09 -18.27
N GLY A 121 15.88 9.90 -16.96
CA GLY A 121 14.99 10.37 -15.90
C GLY A 121 13.63 9.69 -15.80
N LYS A 122 13.39 8.59 -16.52
CA LYS A 122 12.19 7.74 -16.44
C LYS A 122 12.51 6.47 -15.65
N LEU A 123 11.66 6.15 -14.68
CA LEU A 123 11.83 5.03 -13.77
C LEU A 123 11.27 3.74 -14.37
N ASN A 124 11.97 2.62 -14.19
CA ASN A 124 11.40 1.30 -14.46
C ASN A 124 10.34 0.94 -13.41
N SER A 125 9.25 0.28 -13.83
CA SER A 125 8.17 -0.14 -12.92
C SER A 125 8.58 -1.24 -11.94
N GLU A 126 9.72 -1.89 -12.17
CA GLU A 126 10.26 -2.99 -11.39
C GLU A 126 11.41 -2.56 -10.46
N LEU A 127 11.41 -3.11 -9.25
CA LEU A 127 12.40 -2.95 -8.19
C LEU A 127 12.96 -4.32 -7.79
N CYS A 128 14.23 -4.33 -7.40
CA CYS A 128 14.88 -5.50 -6.80
C CYS A 128 15.01 -5.31 -5.31
N VAL A 129 14.41 -6.22 -4.57
CA VAL A 129 14.22 -6.12 -3.13
C VAL A 129 14.80 -7.35 -2.44
N ALA A 130 15.10 -7.22 -1.16
CA ALA A 130 15.68 -8.31 -0.38
C ALA A 130 14.77 -9.56 -0.39
N ASP A 131 15.40 -10.73 -0.51
CA ASP A 131 14.74 -12.02 -0.42
C ASP A 131 14.35 -12.28 1.05
N GLY A 132 13.04 -12.24 1.34
CA GLY A 132 12.50 -12.43 2.69
C GLY A 132 12.58 -11.19 3.61
N GLY A 133 11.47 -10.93 4.29
CA GLY A 133 11.44 -9.99 5.42
C GLY A 133 11.64 -8.53 5.03
N GLU A 134 11.01 -8.06 3.96
CA GLU A 134 10.80 -6.62 3.75
C GLU A 134 9.34 -6.31 4.04
N ASN A 135 9.09 -5.45 5.03
CA ASN A 135 7.72 -5.09 5.34
C ASN A 135 7.23 -4.02 4.35
N SER A 136 5.92 -4.00 4.12
CA SER A 136 5.33 -3.11 3.13
C SER A 136 5.46 -1.63 3.48
N TYR A 137 5.49 -1.27 4.77
CA TYR A 137 5.70 0.12 5.22
C TYR A 137 7.05 0.66 4.73
N SER A 138 8.13 -0.06 5.04
CA SER A 138 9.50 0.24 4.63
C SER A 138 9.61 0.33 3.10
N LEU A 139 9.07 -0.66 2.39
CA LEU A 139 9.15 -0.68 0.94
C LEU A 139 8.37 0.46 0.29
N ASN A 140 7.20 0.84 0.81
CA ASN A 140 6.44 1.99 0.31
C ASN A 140 7.17 3.32 0.51
N ILE A 141 7.90 3.49 1.62
CA ILE A 141 8.74 4.68 1.81
C ILE A 141 9.87 4.71 0.78
N LYS A 142 10.52 3.57 0.52
CA LYS A 142 11.57 3.47 -0.50
C LYS A 142 11.02 3.75 -1.89
N ARG A 143 9.87 3.17 -2.24
CA ARG A 143 9.14 3.44 -3.49
C ARG A 143 8.86 4.92 -3.65
N ALA A 144 8.36 5.61 -2.61
CA ALA A 144 8.11 7.04 -2.66
C ALA A 144 9.40 7.84 -2.88
N ILE A 145 10.49 7.49 -2.18
CA ILE A 145 11.80 8.13 -2.38
C ILE A 145 12.29 7.95 -3.82
N ILE A 146 12.28 6.72 -4.34
CA ILE A 146 12.70 6.41 -5.71
C ILE A 146 11.84 7.16 -6.73
N SER A 147 10.52 7.20 -6.51
CA SER A 147 9.56 7.90 -7.38
C SER A 147 9.88 9.39 -7.54
N MET A 148 10.41 10.04 -6.49
CA MET A 148 10.76 11.46 -6.55
C MET A 148 11.88 11.77 -7.55
N PHE A 149 12.78 10.82 -7.84
CA PHE A 149 13.87 11.01 -8.80
C PHE A 149 13.40 11.03 -10.27
N GLN A 150 12.18 10.57 -10.57
CA GLN A 150 11.63 10.51 -11.93
C GLN A 150 11.39 11.91 -12.52
N SER A 151 12.29 12.44 -13.34
CA SER A 151 12.28 13.83 -13.82
C SER A 151 12.34 13.98 -15.34
N ASN A 152 12.02 12.93 -16.11
CA ASN A 152 11.85 13.03 -17.56
C ASN A 152 10.77 14.09 -17.91
N PRO A 153 11.10 15.18 -18.64
CA PRO A 153 10.15 16.24 -18.96
C PRO A 153 9.21 15.91 -20.13
N GLU A 154 9.54 14.89 -20.94
CA GLU A 154 8.77 14.49 -22.13
C GLU A 154 7.73 13.40 -21.81
N ALA A 155 7.82 12.79 -20.63
CA ALA A 155 6.90 11.76 -20.19
C ALA A 155 5.47 12.31 -20.03
N LYS A 156 4.56 11.85 -20.90
CA LYS A 156 3.12 12.13 -20.82
C LYS A 156 2.41 11.28 -19.77
N HIS A 157 2.95 10.08 -19.51
CA HIS A 157 2.49 9.15 -18.49
C HIS A 157 3.69 8.63 -17.72
N GLU A 158 3.51 8.48 -16.41
CA GLU A 158 4.56 8.03 -15.50
C GLU A 158 4.01 6.95 -14.57
N ILE A 159 4.80 5.90 -14.40
CA ILE A 159 4.51 4.83 -13.44
C ILE A 159 5.39 5.07 -12.23
N ASP A 160 4.77 5.18 -11.05
CA ASP A 160 5.47 5.31 -9.79
C ASP A 160 4.61 4.87 -8.59
N ILE A 161 4.95 5.31 -7.37
CA ILE A 161 4.21 4.96 -6.15
C ILE A 161 2.69 5.16 -6.27
N PHE A 162 2.22 6.14 -7.06
CA PHE A 162 0.79 6.43 -7.21
C PHE A 162 0.08 5.55 -8.25
N GLY A 163 0.78 4.69 -8.96
CA GLY A 163 0.26 3.96 -10.12
C GLY A 163 0.75 4.56 -11.43
N GLU A 164 -0.06 4.44 -12.47
CA GLU A 164 0.20 5.04 -13.79
C GLU A 164 -0.59 6.34 -13.94
N CYS A 165 0.10 7.47 -14.03
CA CYS A 165 -0.53 8.79 -13.98
C CYS A 165 -0.24 9.62 -15.24
N PRO A 166 -1.26 10.23 -15.86
CA PRO A 166 -1.06 11.34 -16.79
C PRO A 166 -0.30 12.47 -16.08
N THR A 167 0.81 12.91 -16.66
CA THR A 167 1.74 13.87 -16.06
C THR A 167 1.93 15.07 -16.96
N ARG A 168 1.78 16.26 -16.39
CA ARG A 168 2.11 17.52 -17.06
C ARG A 168 3.47 17.97 -16.58
N SER A 169 4.35 18.31 -17.51
CA SER A 169 5.71 18.74 -17.21
C SER A 169 5.97 20.12 -17.81
N SER A 170 6.77 20.94 -17.12
CA SER A 170 7.37 22.15 -17.69
C SER A 170 8.84 22.23 -17.30
N VAL A 171 9.63 22.87 -18.14
CA VAL A 171 11.07 23.01 -17.94
C VAL A 171 11.42 24.48 -17.96
N ALA A 172 12.15 24.93 -16.95
CA ALA A 172 12.80 26.23 -16.92
C ALA A 172 14.31 26.04 -16.82
N LYS A 173 15.08 27.00 -17.35
CA LYS A 173 16.53 27.00 -17.24
C LYS A 173 16.96 28.33 -16.63
N VAL A 174 17.71 28.26 -15.52
CA VAL A 174 18.25 29.43 -14.82
C VAL A 174 19.75 29.23 -14.69
N GLY A 175 20.53 29.92 -15.53
CA GLY A 175 21.97 29.68 -15.65
C GLY A 175 22.27 28.23 -16.09
N SER A 176 23.08 27.51 -15.30
CA SER A 176 23.41 26.09 -15.49
C SER A 176 22.37 25.13 -14.91
N ILE A 177 21.36 25.64 -14.18
CA ILE A 177 20.36 24.83 -13.48
C ILE A 177 19.16 24.61 -14.39
N LYS A 178 18.79 23.35 -14.60
CA LYS A 178 17.54 22.93 -15.24
C LYS A 178 16.52 22.62 -14.16
N ILE A 179 15.39 23.31 -14.18
CA ILE A 179 14.27 23.11 -13.26
C ILE A 179 13.17 22.37 -14.02
N VAL A 180 12.80 21.18 -13.54
CA VAL A 180 11.71 20.39 -14.07
C VAL A 180 10.55 20.42 -13.08
N ASN A 181 9.43 20.98 -13.51
CA ASN A 181 8.19 21.00 -12.75
C ASN A 181 7.24 19.94 -13.29
N LYS A 182 6.58 19.21 -12.39
CA LYS A 182 5.59 18.19 -12.72
C LYS A 182 4.32 18.42 -11.92
N SER A 183 3.17 18.23 -12.55
CA SER A 183 1.88 18.23 -11.89
C SER A 183 0.99 17.09 -12.37
N ARG A 184 0.18 16.56 -11.45
CA ARG A 184 -0.74 15.45 -11.71
C ARG A 184 -2.03 15.65 -10.94
N ASN A 185 -3.14 15.29 -11.59
CA ASN A 185 -4.38 14.99 -10.88
C ASN A 185 -4.32 13.51 -10.49
N LEU A 186 -4.20 13.21 -9.20
CA LEU A 186 -4.06 11.84 -8.71
C LEU A 186 -5.35 11.03 -8.89
N ASN A 187 -6.50 11.66 -9.14
CA ASN A 187 -7.74 10.97 -9.47
C ASN A 187 -7.77 10.46 -10.92
N SER A 188 -6.83 10.92 -11.76
CA SER A 188 -6.65 10.43 -13.13
C SER A 188 -5.66 9.26 -13.24
N CYS A 189 -5.06 8.83 -12.13
CA CYS A 189 -4.10 7.73 -12.13
C CYS A 189 -4.79 6.36 -12.20
N VAL A 190 -4.31 5.48 -13.07
CA VAL A 190 -4.72 4.07 -13.16
C VAL A 190 -3.87 3.24 -12.20
N TYR A 191 -4.42 2.13 -11.71
CA TYR A 191 -3.80 1.26 -10.69
C TYR A 191 -3.51 1.93 -9.34
N ARG A 192 -3.87 3.21 -9.19
CA ARG A 192 -3.93 3.86 -7.90
C ARG A 192 -4.92 3.09 -7.04
N GLN A 193 -4.49 2.71 -5.85
CA GLN A 193 -5.40 2.13 -4.88
C GLN A 193 -6.36 3.23 -4.41
N ILE A 194 -7.52 3.32 -5.06
CA ILE A 194 -8.60 4.23 -4.67
C ILE A 194 -9.40 3.57 -3.55
N ILE A 195 -9.61 4.34 -2.48
CA ILE A 195 -10.57 4.18 -1.39
C ILE A 195 -11.42 2.89 -1.48
N LYS A 196 -11.04 1.86 -0.70
CA LYS A 196 -11.81 0.61 -0.50
C LYS A 196 -12.93 0.78 0.53
N SER A 197 -13.74 1.83 0.41
CA SER A 197 -14.87 2.03 1.31
C SER A 197 -16.17 1.63 0.62
N GLY A 198 -16.73 0.49 1.05
CA GLY A 198 -18.05 0.04 0.60
C GLY A 198 -19.16 1.08 0.81
N PHE A 199 -19.00 1.98 1.80
CA PHE A 199 -19.91 3.12 2.01
C PHE A 199 -19.90 4.11 0.84
N LEU A 200 -18.71 4.50 0.38
CA LEU A 200 -18.57 5.44 -0.74
C LEU A 200 -18.99 4.79 -2.07
N ARG A 201 -18.75 3.47 -2.22
CA ARG A 201 -19.17 2.70 -3.39
C ARG A 201 -20.69 2.57 -3.51
N ASN A 202 -21.41 2.46 -2.39
CA ASN A 202 -22.88 2.39 -2.37
C ASN A 202 -23.56 3.73 -2.70
N ILE A 203 -22.87 4.86 -2.50
CA ILE A 203 -23.35 6.18 -2.90
C ILE A 203 -23.17 6.38 -4.43
N ALA A 204 -22.17 5.74 -5.05
CA ALA A 204 -21.89 5.82 -6.48
C ALA A 204 -22.57 4.72 -7.32
N ASN A 205 -23.86 4.48 -7.12
CA ASN A 205 -24.61 3.61 -8.02
C ASN A 205 -24.86 4.34 -9.36
N THR A 206 -24.04 4.07 -10.36
CA THR A 206 -23.95 4.72 -11.68
C THR A 206 -25.12 4.39 -12.65
N LYS A 207 -26.26 3.91 -12.15
CA LYS A 207 -27.43 3.57 -12.98
C LYS A 207 -28.54 4.63 -12.99
N SER A 208 -28.49 5.64 -12.12
CA SER A 208 -29.33 6.83 -12.29
C SER A 208 -28.52 7.87 -13.06
N GLY A 209 -29.14 8.57 -14.02
CA GLY A 209 -28.54 9.72 -14.72
C GLY A 209 -28.15 10.92 -13.82
N TYR A 210 -28.12 10.71 -12.50
CA TYR A 210 -27.73 11.62 -11.43
C TYR A 210 -26.68 10.96 -10.51
N GLY A 211 -25.90 10.00 -11.01
CA GLY A 211 -24.89 9.28 -10.24
C GLY A 211 -23.79 10.22 -9.72
N VAL A 212 -23.67 10.34 -8.39
CA VAL A 212 -22.55 11.01 -7.74
C VAL A 212 -21.29 10.21 -8.04
N ASN A 213 -20.39 10.77 -8.86
CA ASN A 213 -19.08 10.21 -9.10
C ASN A 213 -18.31 10.19 -7.76
N THR A 214 -17.86 9.03 -7.28
CA THR A 214 -17.03 8.95 -6.05
C THR A 214 -15.74 9.73 -6.15
N ASN A 215 -15.22 9.97 -7.36
CA ASN A 215 -14.09 10.87 -7.60
C ASN A 215 -14.44 12.35 -7.34
N ALA A 216 -15.72 12.70 -7.17
CA ALA A 216 -16.18 14.03 -6.78
C ALA A 216 -16.15 14.25 -5.25
N LEU A 217 -15.89 13.20 -4.46
CA LEU A 217 -15.85 13.31 -3.00
C LEU A 217 -14.43 13.51 -2.46
N LEU A 218 -13.39 13.03 -3.16
CA LEU A 218 -11.98 13.24 -2.82
C LEU A 218 -11.26 13.87 -4.00
N ASP A 219 -10.85 15.13 -3.87
CA ASP A 219 -9.91 15.78 -4.79
C ASP A 219 -8.47 15.48 -4.34
N ALA A 220 -7.61 15.08 -5.28
CA ALA A 220 -6.23 14.72 -4.97
C ALA A 220 -5.27 15.26 -6.04
N ASN A 221 -4.33 16.10 -5.64
CA ASN A 221 -3.37 16.77 -6.52
C ASN A 221 -1.94 16.53 -6.06
N PHE A 222 -1.02 16.49 -7.04
CA PHE A 222 0.41 16.34 -6.83
C PHE A 222 1.15 17.39 -7.64
N ALA A 223 2.15 18.02 -7.03
CA ALA A 223 3.10 18.93 -7.65
C ALA A 223 4.52 18.59 -7.20
N LYS A 224 5.47 18.65 -8.13
CA LYS A 224 6.89 18.43 -7.87
C LYS A 224 7.73 19.43 -8.62
N GLU A 225 8.75 19.97 -7.96
CA GLU A 225 9.86 20.68 -8.57
C GLU A 225 11.15 19.86 -8.39
N SER A 226 11.95 19.74 -9.44
CA SER A 226 13.27 19.11 -9.39
C SER A 226 14.30 20.05 -10.01
N LYS A 227 15.32 20.42 -9.24
CA LYS A 227 16.45 21.23 -9.71
C LYS A 227 17.60 20.30 -10.06
N ILE A 228 18.08 20.40 -11.29
CA ILE A 228 19.15 19.58 -11.85
C ILE A 228 20.31 20.50 -12.18
N GLU A 229 21.41 20.32 -11.48
CA GLU A 229 22.64 21.09 -11.61
C GLU A 229 23.76 20.18 -12.07
N ASN A 230 24.42 20.52 -13.18
CA ASN A 230 25.48 19.70 -13.79
C ASN A 230 25.07 18.24 -14.06
N GLY A 231 23.78 18.01 -14.32
CA GLY A 231 23.22 16.66 -14.54
C GLY A 231 22.94 15.88 -13.24
N ILE A 232 23.08 16.47 -12.07
CA ILE A 232 22.75 15.86 -10.78
C ILE A 232 21.54 16.56 -10.19
N ILE A 233 20.59 15.81 -9.64
CA ILE A 233 19.48 16.44 -8.91
C ILE A 233 20.04 17.09 -7.65
N SER A 234 19.98 18.42 -7.56
CA SER A 234 20.46 19.18 -6.41
C SER A 234 19.38 19.28 -5.32
N SER A 235 18.13 19.48 -5.72
CA SER A 235 16.98 19.48 -4.82
C SER A 235 15.68 18.99 -5.46
N ILE A 236 14.80 18.42 -4.65
CA ILE A 236 13.43 18.05 -5.00
C ILE A 236 12.49 18.64 -3.95
N GLU A 237 11.39 19.23 -4.38
CA GLU A 237 10.30 19.68 -3.52
C GLU A 237 9.00 19.08 -4.05
N VAL A 238 8.24 18.38 -3.22
CA VAL A 238 6.97 17.74 -3.55
C VAL A 238 5.88 18.27 -2.64
N THR A 239 4.69 18.50 -3.21
CA THR A 239 3.47 18.80 -2.47
C THR A 239 2.33 17.89 -2.96
N GLU A 240 1.68 17.22 -2.03
CA GLU A 240 0.45 16.48 -2.25
C GLU A 240 -0.68 17.14 -1.46
N GLU A 241 -1.83 17.30 -2.09
CA GLU A 241 -3.03 17.87 -1.46
C GLU A 241 -4.23 16.97 -1.70
N TYR A 242 -4.90 16.61 -0.62
CA TYR A 242 -6.11 15.78 -0.61
C TYR A 242 -7.21 16.57 0.06
N THR A 243 -8.39 16.63 -0.54
CA THR A 243 -9.55 17.32 0.05
C THR A 243 -10.79 16.45 -0.11
N PHE A 244 -11.45 16.15 1.01
CA PHE A 244 -12.68 15.39 1.05
C PHE A 244 -13.88 16.28 1.40
N GLY A 245 -14.97 16.17 0.64
CA GLY A 245 -16.25 16.81 0.97
C GLY A 245 -16.59 18.10 0.20
N ASN A 246 -15.80 18.49 -0.81
CA ASN A 246 -15.94 19.78 -1.49
C ASN A 246 -17.32 20.04 -2.15
N LYS A 247 -18.09 19.00 -2.54
CA LYS A 247 -19.41 19.16 -3.19
C LYS A 247 -20.38 18.02 -2.89
N VAL A 248 -21.18 18.16 -1.83
CA VAL A 248 -22.41 17.35 -1.65
C VAL A 248 -23.59 18.30 -1.50
N GLY A 249 -24.41 18.42 -2.55
CA GLY A 249 -25.73 19.06 -2.48
C GLY A 249 -25.77 20.57 -2.20
N GLY A 250 -24.73 21.34 -2.52
CA GLY A 250 -24.74 22.81 -2.40
C GLY A 250 -24.66 23.35 -0.96
N LYS A 251 -24.45 22.48 0.04
CA LYS A 251 -24.18 22.88 1.43
C LYS A 251 -22.68 22.72 1.73
N THR A 252 -22.08 23.72 2.36
CA THR A 252 -20.70 23.68 2.85
C THR A 252 -20.60 22.69 4.00
N ILE A 253 -20.13 21.47 3.72
CA ILE A 253 -19.75 20.49 4.73
C ILE A 253 -18.32 20.84 5.20
N PRO A 254 -17.95 20.62 6.49
CA PRO A 254 -16.56 20.74 6.91
C PRO A 254 -15.64 19.94 5.99
N ASN A 255 -14.71 20.63 5.34
CA ASN A 255 -13.81 20.02 4.36
C ASN A 255 -12.64 19.39 5.11
N VAL A 256 -12.51 18.07 5.04
CA VAL A 256 -11.32 17.38 5.56
C VAL A 256 -10.22 17.54 4.54
N TYR A 257 -9.03 17.95 4.98
CA TYR A 257 -7.87 18.05 4.11
C TYR A 257 -6.72 17.23 4.65
N ALA A 258 -5.89 16.74 3.73
CA ALA A 258 -4.55 16.26 4.05
C ALA A 258 -3.55 16.93 3.12
N LYS A 259 -2.40 17.32 3.68
CA LYS A 259 -1.30 17.92 2.92
C LYS A 259 -0.01 17.21 3.27
N VAL A 260 0.72 16.78 2.24
CA VAL A 260 2.07 16.24 2.39
C VAL A 260 3.02 17.21 1.70
N LYS A 261 4.10 17.58 2.39
CA LYS A 261 5.22 18.30 1.80
C LYS A 261 6.49 17.50 2.02
N THR A 262 7.25 17.26 0.97
CA THR A 262 8.52 16.55 1.05
C THR A 262 9.60 17.36 0.35
N GLY A 263 10.66 17.69 1.09
CA GLY A 263 11.86 18.31 0.57
C GLY A 263 13.03 17.33 0.59
N MET A 264 13.87 17.37 -0.43
CA MET A 264 15.08 16.57 -0.53
C MET A 264 16.23 17.36 -1.13
N ARG A 265 17.43 17.29 -0.55
CA ARG A 265 18.62 18.01 -1.02
C ARG A 265 19.87 17.15 -0.99
N VAL A 266 20.65 17.19 -2.05
CA VAL A 266 21.93 16.47 -2.09
C VAL A 266 22.95 17.17 -1.21
N LYS A 267 23.76 16.40 -0.48
CA LYS A 267 24.87 16.95 0.32
C LYS A 267 26.05 17.41 -0.55
N SER A 268 26.29 16.71 -1.66
CA SER A 268 27.37 17.03 -2.59
C SER A 268 26.97 16.64 -4.02
N LEU A 269 27.20 17.54 -4.98
CA LEU A 269 26.97 17.29 -6.40
C LEU A 269 28.03 16.39 -7.04
N THR A 270 29.17 16.19 -6.39
CA THR A 270 30.24 15.31 -6.92
C THR A 270 30.10 13.86 -6.49
N GLY A 271 29.24 13.59 -5.49
CA GLY A 271 29.15 12.29 -4.84
C GLY A 271 30.44 11.94 -4.09
N SER A 272 30.53 10.71 -3.61
CA SER A 272 31.76 10.16 -3.02
C SER A 272 31.96 8.74 -3.51
N PRO A 273 33.20 8.29 -3.78
CA PRO A 273 33.46 6.91 -4.19
C PRO A 273 32.90 5.93 -3.15
N SER A 274 32.11 4.95 -3.61
CA SER A 274 31.52 3.95 -2.73
C SER A 274 31.05 2.73 -3.51
N THR A 275 31.03 1.57 -2.86
CA THR A 275 30.50 0.34 -3.44
C THR A 275 29.04 0.19 -3.05
N ALA A 276 28.18 -0.11 -4.04
CA ALA A 276 26.76 -0.35 -3.80
C ALA A 276 26.58 -1.55 -2.84
N PRO A 277 25.68 -1.46 -1.85
CA PRO A 277 25.38 -2.58 -0.97
C PRO A 277 24.65 -3.68 -1.75
N LEU A 278 24.84 -4.93 -1.32
CA LEU A 278 24.15 -6.08 -1.91
C LEU A 278 22.63 -5.97 -1.75
N TYR A 279 21.90 -6.04 -2.85
CA TYR A 279 20.44 -6.11 -2.90
C TYR A 279 19.97 -7.54 -3.24
N GLY A 280 18.67 -7.82 -3.02
CA GLY A 280 18.10 -9.14 -3.27
C GLY A 280 17.66 -9.37 -4.72
N SER A 281 17.25 -10.61 -5.01
CA SER A 281 16.89 -11.04 -6.37
C SER A 281 15.39 -10.99 -6.67
N ARG A 282 14.55 -10.82 -5.63
CA ARG A 282 13.10 -10.74 -5.76
C ARG A 282 12.67 -9.44 -6.42
N SER A 283 11.85 -9.61 -7.46
CA SER A 283 11.15 -8.53 -8.14
C SER A 283 9.97 -8.00 -7.33
N ALA A 284 9.80 -6.68 -7.29
CA ALA A 284 8.64 -5.99 -6.73
C ALA A 284 8.26 -4.77 -7.58
N SER A 285 6.98 -4.41 -7.60
CA SER A 285 6.54 -3.19 -8.30
C SER A 285 6.94 -1.91 -7.55
N ILE A 286 7.15 -0.82 -8.28
CA ILE A 286 7.27 0.56 -7.76
C ILE A 286 5.95 1.10 -7.17
N ILE A 287 4.81 0.55 -7.60
CA ILE A 287 3.48 1.02 -7.19
C ILE A 287 3.25 0.67 -5.72
N PHE A 288 2.56 1.56 -4.99
CA PHE A 288 2.17 1.35 -3.61
C PHE A 288 1.50 -0.01 -3.40
N GLN A 289 1.89 -0.70 -2.34
CA GLN A 289 1.22 -1.93 -1.90
C GLN A 289 0.71 -1.75 -0.49
N GLU A 290 -0.58 -1.96 -0.29
CA GLU A 290 -1.17 -1.95 1.05
C GLU A 290 -0.39 -2.89 1.96
N PRO A 291 0.06 -2.40 3.13
CA PRO A 291 0.66 -3.28 4.10
C PRO A 291 -0.27 -4.43 4.42
N GLU A 292 0.24 -5.65 4.31
CA GLU A 292 -0.48 -6.82 4.78
C GLU A 292 -0.82 -6.57 6.25
N THR A 293 -2.07 -6.21 6.51
CA THR A 293 -2.65 -6.23 7.84
C THR A 293 -2.80 -7.70 8.19
N TYR A 294 -1.70 -8.34 8.55
CA TYR A 294 -1.78 -9.66 9.14
C TYR A 294 -2.71 -9.54 10.33
N THR A 295 -3.77 -10.34 10.26
CA THR A 295 -4.78 -10.53 11.26
C THR A 295 -4.10 -10.70 12.60
N ALA A 296 -4.17 -9.67 13.43
CA ALA A 296 -3.61 -9.79 14.76
C ALA A 296 -4.55 -10.69 15.56
N LYS A 297 -4.00 -11.71 16.23
CA LYS A 297 -4.72 -12.43 17.28
C LYS A 297 -4.90 -11.50 18.48
N ASN A 298 -5.73 -10.48 18.36
CA ASN A 298 -6.07 -9.57 19.44
C ASN A 298 -7.47 -9.85 19.96
N ILE A 299 -7.70 -11.10 20.33
CA ILE A 299 -9.00 -11.55 20.82
C ILE A 299 -9.43 -10.86 22.10
N ALA A 300 -8.47 -10.48 22.96
CA ALA A 300 -8.75 -9.78 24.20
C ALA A 300 -9.43 -8.42 23.94
N ALA A 301 -8.89 -7.61 23.02
CA ALA A 301 -9.51 -6.33 22.67
C ALA A 301 -10.88 -6.51 22.01
N VAL A 302 -11.01 -7.49 21.11
CA VAL A 302 -12.29 -7.79 20.42
C VAL A 302 -13.36 -8.19 21.44
N LYS A 303 -13.03 -9.08 22.37
CA LYS A 303 -13.95 -9.53 23.43
C LYS A 303 -14.35 -8.40 24.39
N ALA A 304 -13.42 -7.51 24.73
CA ALA A 304 -13.70 -6.37 25.60
C ALA A 304 -14.72 -5.42 24.97
N VAL A 305 -14.48 -4.96 23.74
CA VAL A 305 -15.41 -4.07 23.01
C VAL A 305 -16.75 -4.76 22.77
N PHE A 306 -16.74 -6.06 22.46
CA PHE A 306 -17.97 -6.82 22.24
C PHE A 306 -18.82 -6.94 23.51
N GLY A 307 -18.22 -7.27 24.65
CA GLY A 307 -18.91 -7.36 25.94
C GLY A 307 -19.50 -6.02 26.37
N GLU A 308 -18.72 -4.94 26.24
CA GLU A 308 -19.19 -3.58 26.54
C GLU A 308 -20.36 -3.17 25.64
N LEU A 309 -20.29 -3.46 24.34
CA LEU A 309 -21.36 -3.14 23.40
C LEU A 309 -22.67 -3.87 23.74
N ILE A 310 -22.61 -5.14 24.16
CA ILE A 310 -23.80 -5.88 24.56
C ILE A 310 -24.50 -5.18 25.73
N ASN A 311 -23.74 -4.72 26.73
CA ASN A 311 -24.28 -3.96 27.87
C ASN A 311 -24.89 -2.61 27.44
N HIS A 312 -24.43 -2.03 26.33
CA HIS A 312 -24.97 -0.79 25.77
C HIS A 312 -26.26 -0.95 24.97
N VAL A 313 -26.59 -2.17 24.53
CA VAL A 313 -27.79 -2.46 23.72
C VAL A 313 -28.77 -3.40 24.43
N GLU A 314 -28.52 -3.68 25.71
CA GLU A 314 -29.20 -4.72 26.47
C GLU A 314 -30.72 -4.52 26.65
N ASP A 315 -31.12 -3.28 26.92
CA ASP A 315 -32.53 -2.90 27.17
C ASP A 315 -33.01 -1.86 26.15
N HIS A 316 -32.17 -0.87 25.88
CA HIS A 316 -32.36 0.15 24.86
C HIS A 316 -30.99 0.55 24.30
N VAL A 317 -30.98 1.19 23.14
CA VAL A 317 -29.74 1.68 22.53
C VAL A 317 -29.23 2.89 23.33
N LYS A 318 -28.15 2.70 24.09
CA LYS A 318 -27.52 3.76 24.88
C LYS A 318 -26.63 4.66 24.01
N LEU A 319 -26.36 5.87 24.50
CA LEU A 319 -25.37 6.77 23.89
C LEU A 319 -24.01 6.04 23.79
N GLY A 320 -23.37 6.11 22.62
CA GLY A 320 -22.10 5.41 22.37
C GLY A 320 -22.23 4.02 21.72
N SER A 321 -23.42 3.42 21.68
CA SER A 321 -23.63 2.10 21.04
C SER A 321 -23.18 2.06 19.57
N ALA A 322 -23.44 3.13 18.82
CA ALA A 322 -23.01 3.24 17.42
C ALA A 322 -21.47 3.26 17.30
N ASN A 323 -20.78 3.99 18.18
CA ASN A 323 -19.32 4.04 18.19
C ASN A 323 -18.74 2.66 18.56
N GLY A 324 -19.29 2.00 19.58
CA GLY A 324 -18.88 0.66 19.98
C GLY A 324 -19.08 -0.38 18.87
N PHE A 325 -20.19 -0.30 18.11
CA PHE A 325 -20.44 -1.18 16.98
C PHE A 325 -19.49 -0.94 15.81
N VAL A 326 -19.18 0.32 15.49
CA VAL A 326 -18.17 0.67 14.47
C VAL A 326 -16.79 0.17 14.87
N GLU A 327 -16.42 0.33 16.14
CA GLU A 327 -15.14 -0.15 16.67
C GLU A 327 -15.05 -1.68 16.64
N LEU A 328 -16.13 -2.39 17.01
CA LEU A 328 -16.23 -3.83 16.89
C LEU A 328 -15.99 -4.29 15.45
N ILE A 329 -16.67 -3.69 14.47
CA ILE A 329 -16.45 -4.01 13.04
C ILE A 329 -14.99 -3.76 12.65
N ARG A 330 -14.39 -2.65 13.11
CA ARG A 330 -12.98 -2.32 12.83
C ARG A 330 -12.03 -3.39 13.35
N LEU A 331 -12.24 -3.86 14.59
CA LEU A 331 -11.45 -4.92 15.19
C LEU A 331 -11.68 -6.28 14.50
N MET A 332 -12.92 -6.61 14.14
CA MET A 332 -13.26 -7.83 13.40
C MET A 332 -12.62 -7.86 12.00
N ARG A 333 -12.51 -6.71 11.31
CA ARG A 333 -11.78 -6.61 10.03
C ARG A 333 -10.29 -6.95 10.15
N ALA A 334 -9.71 -6.73 11.33
CA ALA A 334 -8.31 -7.03 11.62
C ALA A 334 -8.09 -8.40 12.29
N SER A 335 -9.14 -9.22 12.41
CA SER A 335 -9.12 -10.53 13.09
C SER A 335 -9.13 -11.68 12.08
N ASP A 336 -8.51 -12.79 12.44
CA ASP A 336 -8.54 -14.03 11.64
C ASP A 336 -9.85 -14.80 11.84
N THR A 337 -10.08 -15.79 10.98
CA THR A 337 -11.27 -16.65 11.07
C THR A 337 -11.43 -17.25 12.47
N ASP A 338 -10.34 -17.66 13.13
CA ASP A 338 -10.42 -18.35 14.42
C ASP A 338 -10.90 -17.42 15.53
N VAL A 339 -10.37 -16.18 15.60
CA VAL A 339 -10.85 -15.15 16.53
C VAL A 339 -12.32 -14.83 16.28
N LEU A 340 -12.73 -14.70 15.01
CA LEU A 340 -14.13 -14.44 14.65
C LEU A 340 -15.05 -15.60 15.05
N MET A 341 -14.59 -16.85 14.91
CA MET A 341 -15.34 -18.03 15.33
C MET A 341 -15.40 -18.15 16.86
N GLU A 342 -14.32 -17.83 17.57
CA GLU A 342 -14.31 -17.86 19.03
C GLU A 342 -15.25 -16.79 19.62
N LEU A 343 -15.34 -15.62 18.99
CA LEU A 343 -16.28 -14.57 19.38
C LEU A 343 -17.76 -15.02 19.27
N SER A 344 -18.09 -15.94 18.34
CA SER A 344 -19.44 -16.50 18.21
C SER A 344 -19.91 -17.28 19.45
N ALA A 345 -18.95 -17.75 20.26
CA ALA A 345 -19.17 -18.52 21.47
C ALA A 345 -18.90 -17.70 22.75
N PHE A 346 -18.90 -16.37 22.66
CA PHE A 346 -18.64 -15.49 23.79
C PHE A 346 -19.67 -15.69 24.91
N PRO A 347 -19.24 -15.98 26.15
CA PRO A 347 -20.16 -16.20 27.26
C PRO A 347 -20.78 -14.88 27.74
N HIS A 348 -22.11 -14.79 27.68
CA HIS A 348 -22.89 -13.66 28.19
C HIS A 348 -24.21 -14.15 28.81
N GLN A 349 -24.81 -13.38 29.74
CA GLN A 349 -26.08 -13.73 30.36
C GLN A 349 -27.23 -13.77 29.34
N LYS A 350 -27.25 -12.81 28.40
CA LYS A 350 -28.18 -12.74 27.27
C LYS A 350 -27.54 -13.30 25.98
N GLN A 351 -27.46 -14.62 25.87
CA GLN A 351 -26.83 -15.32 24.73
C GLN A 351 -27.45 -14.95 23.37
N ASP A 352 -28.77 -14.85 23.28
CA ASP A 352 -29.45 -14.51 22.03
C ASP A 352 -29.12 -13.08 21.56
N LEU A 353 -28.98 -12.13 22.49
CA LEU A 353 -28.59 -10.76 22.17
C LEU A 353 -27.13 -10.73 21.69
N ALA A 354 -26.23 -11.39 22.40
CA ALA A 354 -24.82 -11.50 22.01
C ALA A 354 -24.69 -12.07 20.60
N ARG A 355 -25.40 -13.16 20.29
CA ARG A 355 -25.42 -13.75 18.95
C ARG A 355 -25.88 -12.75 17.88
N ARG A 356 -26.95 -11.99 18.13
CA ARG A 356 -27.45 -10.99 17.16
C ARG A 356 -26.42 -9.90 16.90
N VAL A 357 -25.83 -9.32 17.96
CA VAL A 357 -24.80 -8.28 17.83
C VAL A 357 -23.58 -8.81 17.09
N TYR A 358 -23.15 -10.04 17.39
CA TYR A 358 -22.05 -10.71 16.71
C TYR A 358 -22.32 -10.88 15.21
N LEU A 359 -23.48 -11.44 14.84
CA LEU A 359 -23.82 -11.67 13.44
C LEU A 359 -23.98 -10.36 12.68
N ASP A 360 -24.62 -9.35 13.27
CA ASP A 360 -24.75 -8.02 12.67
C ASP A 360 -23.38 -7.39 12.39
N ALA A 361 -22.41 -7.51 13.31
CA ALA A 361 -21.05 -7.02 13.10
C ALA A 361 -20.28 -7.86 12.07
N LEU A 362 -20.39 -9.18 12.13
CA LEU A 362 -19.73 -10.11 11.20
C LEU A 362 -20.17 -9.83 9.75
N PHE A 363 -21.46 -9.64 9.53
CA PHE A 363 -22.04 -9.35 8.22
C PHE A 363 -21.65 -7.98 7.65
N ARG A 364 -21.08 -7.08 8.46
CA ARG A 364 -20.56 -5.77 8.04
C ARG A 364 -19.03 -5.73 7.90
N THR A 365 -18.35 -6.83 8.22
CA THR A 365 -16.89 -6.90 8.24
C THR A 365 -16.31 -6.87 6.83
N GLY A 366 -16.77 -7.75 5.92
CA GLY A 366 -16.44 -7.70 4.49
C GLY A 366 -15.01 -8.14 4.12
N THR A 367 -14.38 -8.99 4.92
CA THR A 367 -13.05 -9.58 4.67
C THR A 367 -13.16 -11.07 4.27
N SER A 368 -12.11 -11.63 3.64
CA SER A 368 -12.05 -13.07 3.35
C SER A 368 -12.17 -13.92 4.63
N GLU A 369 -11.58 -13.47 5.73
CA GLU A 369 -11.71 -14.11 7.05
C GLU A 369 -13.16 -14.12 7.55
N SER A 370 -13.86 -12.99 7.43
CA SER A 370 -15.28 -12.93 7.80
C SER A 370 -16.15 -13.82 6.90
N ALA A 371 -15.81 -13.91 5.61
CA ALA A 371 -16.49 -14.81 4.68
C ALA A 371 -16.30 -16.28 5.09
N ARG A 372 -15.08 -16.69 5.43
CA ARG A 372 -14.80 -18.02 5.98
C ARG A 372 -15.61 -18.29 7.25
N ALA A 373 -15.63 -17.34 8.18
CA ALA A 373 -16.39 -17.48 9.43
C ALA A 373 -17.90 -17.61 9.18
N ILE A 374 -18.46 -16.85 8.24
CA ILE A 374 -19.86 -16.95 7.81
C ILE A 374 -20.13 -18.34 7.22
N ILE A 375 -19.31 -18.79 6.26
CA ILE A 375 -19.49 -20.09 5.58
C ILE A 375 -19.42 -21.25 6.58
N LYS A 376 -18.44 -21.23 7.50
CA LYS A 376 -18.29 -22.25 8.56
C LYS A 376 -19.50 -22.34 9.50
N GLN A 377 -20.25 -21.25 9.65
CA GLN A 377 -21.42 -21.16 10.54
C GLN A 377 -22.76 -21.22 9.80
N PHE A 378 -22.76 -21.26 8.47
CA PHE A 378 -23.96 -21.08 7.65
C PHE A 378 -25.07 -22.09 7.97
N ASN A 379 -24.71 -23.35 8.24
CA ASN A 379 -25.66 -24.39 8.60
C ASN A 379 -26.27 -24.22 10.00
N LYS A 380 -25.65 -23.43 10.87
CA LYS A 380 -26.12 -23.10 12.23
C LYS A 380 -26.98 -21.83 12.25
N MET A 381 -27.27 -21.24 11.09
CA MET A 381 -28.04 -20.02 10.97
C MET A 381 -29.53 -20.32 10.72
N THR A 382 -30.40 -19.43 11.17
CA THR A 382 -31.82 -19.44 10.79
C THR A 382 -31.98 -19.05 9.32
N GLU A 383 -33.14 -19.33 8.71
CA GLU A 383 -33.36 -18.98 7.30
C GLU A 383 -33.25 -17.46 7.04
N LYS A 384 -33.63 -16.61 8.01
CA LYS A 384 -33.45 -15.16 7.92
C LYS A 384 -31.97 -14.77 7.98
N GLU A 385 -31.23 -15.34 8.92
CA GLU A 385 -29.78 -15.11 9.07
C GLU A 385 -29.02 -15.57 7.82
N LYS A 386 -29.39 -16.71 7.23
CA LYS A 386 -28.80 -17.21 5.97
C LYS A 386 -28.98 -16.22 4.82
N THR A 387 -30.16 -15.63 4.67
CA THR A 387 -30.40 -14.61 3.63
C THR A 387 -29.50 -13.39 3.83
N ILE A 388 -29.37 -12.89 5.07
CA ILE A 388 -28.51 -11.74 5.36
C ILE A 388 -27.03 -12.10 5.18
N ALA A 389 -26.62 -13.29 5.60
CA ALA A 389 -25.26 -13.81 5.42
C ALA A 389 -24.88 -13.83 3.94
N MET A 390 -25.79 -14.26 3.06
CA MET A 390 -25.58 -14.26 1.63
C MET A 390 -25.44 -12.86 1.03
N GLU A 391 -26.24 -11.89 1.49
CA GLU A 391 -26.04 -10.48 1.13
C GLU A 391 -24.69 -9.93 1.64
N ALA A 392 -24.28 -10.33 2.84
CA ALA A 392 -23.01 -9.92 3.43
C ALA A 392 -21.79 -10.42 2.63
N LEU A 393 -21.86 -11.64 2.07
CA LEU A 393 -20.78 -12.17 1.22
C LEU A 393 -20.52 -11.30 -0.02
N LYS A 394 -21.52 -10.53 -0.50
CA LYS A 394 -21.35 -9.58 -1.62
C LYS A 394 -20.50 -8.36 -1.25
N LEU A 395 -20.32 -8.10 0.05
CA LEU A 395 -19.48 -7.00 0.54
C LEU A 395 -18.00 -7.35 0.54
N VAL A 396 -17.63 -8.62 0.34
CA VAL A 396 -16.24 -9.09 0.35
C VAL A 396 -15.55 -8.66 -0.95
N GLU A 397 -14.56 -7.77 -0.84
CA GLU A 397 -13.89 -7.19 -2.00
C GLU A 397 -12.71 -7.99 -2.54
N ILE A 398 -12.05 -8.77 -1.67
CA ILE A 398 -10.92 -9.63 -2.03
C ILE A 398 -11.19 -11.01 -1.45
N VAL A 399 -11.16 -12.01 -2.32
CA VAL A 399 -11.39 -13.40 -1.94
C VAL A 399 -10.16 -14.19 -2.31
N ASP A 400 -9.56 -14.87 -1.34
CA ASP A 400 -8.45 -15.77 -1.57
C ASP A 400 -8.93 -17.15 -2.04
N ARG A 401 -7.99 -17.96 -2.54
CA ARG A 401 -8.29 -19.29 -3.11
C ARG A 401 -8.95 -20.20 -2.08
N ASP A 402 -8.53 -20.13 -0.82
CA ASP A 402 -9.04 -21.00 0.23
C ASP A 402 -10.48 -20.66 0.58
N THR A 403 -10.83 -19.37 0.61
CA THR A 403 -12.21 -18.91 0.79
C THR A 403 -13.10 -19.37 -0.37
N LEU A 404 -12.61 -19.32 -1.61
CA LEU A 404 -13.36 -19.82 -2.77
C LEU A 404 -13.58 -21.33 -2.72
N ASN A 405 -12.55 -22.10 -2.38
CA ASN A 405 -12.67 -23.55 -2.23
C ASN A 405 -13.69 -23.90 -1.12
N LEU A 406 -13.65 -23.17 -0.01
CA LEU A 406 -14.60 -23.35 1.09
C LEU A 406 -16.03 -23.01 0.66
N ALA A 407 -16.23 -21.90 -0.05
CA ALA A 407 -17.53 -21.51 -0.60
C ALA A 407 -18.06 -22.57 -1.58
N ALA A 408 -17.21 -23.04 -2.50
CA ALA A 408 -17.57 -24.09 -3.45
C ALA A 408 -18.01 -25.39 -2.74
N THR A 409 -17.33 -25.76 -1.67
CA THR A 409 -17.63 -26.99 -0.92
C THR A 409 -18.94 -26.88 -0.13
N HIS A 410 -19.20 -25.73 0.49
CA HIS A 410 -20.29 -25.58 1.46
C HIS A 410 -21.54 -24.87 0.93
N LEU A 411 -21.42 -24.03 -0.11
CA LEU A 411 -22.53 -23.22 -0.63
C LEU A 411 -23.14 -23.76 -1.93
N LEU A 412 -22.38 -24.47 -2.77
CA LEU A 412 -22.90 -25.04 -4.04
C LEU A 412 -23.91 -26.17 -3.85
N LEU A 413 -24.03 -26.71 -2.63
CA LEU A 413 -24.99 -27.75 -2.26
C LEU A 413 -26.32 -27.18 -1.70
N LEU A 414 -26.47 -25.85 -1.69
CA LEU A 414 -27.67 -25.21 -1.14
C LEU A 414 -28.85 -25.20 -2.13
N PRO A 415 -30.11 -25.08 -1.67
CA PRO A 415 -31.26 -24.97 -2.55
C PRO A 415 -31.12 -23.79 -3.53
N ARG A 416 -31.60 -23.95 -4.78
CA ARG A 416 -31.52 -22.95 -5.89
C ARG A 416 -31.89 -21.51 -5.51
N LYS A 417 -32.73 -21.30 -4.49
CA LYS A 417 -33.10 -19.98 -3.96
C LYS A 417 -31.89 -19.15 -3.49
N TYR A 418 -30.76 -19.79 -3.20
CA TYR A 418 -29.50 -19.14 -2.81
C TYR A 418 -28.45 -19.08 -3.93
N ILE A 419 -28.65 -19.76 -5.07
CA ILE A 419 -27.59 -20.00 -6.07
C ILE A 419 -27.61 -18.98 -7.22
N LEU A 420 -28.78 -18.42 -7.58
CA LEU A 420 -28.95 -17.78 -8.89
C LEU A 420 -28.41 -16.33 -9.03
N VAL A 421 -27.85 -15.72 -7.98
CA VAL A 421 -27.30 -14.35 -8.03
C VAL A 421 -25.88 -14.25 -7.43
N GLU A 422 -25.39 -15.30 -6.79
CA GLU A 422 -24.28 -15.19 -5.82
C GLU A 422 -22.97 -15.84 -6.30
N ASP A 423 -23.05 -16.93 -7.07
CA ASP A 423 -21.89 -17.47 -7.79
C ASP A 423 -21.30 -16.40 -8.70
N VAL A 424 -22.13 -15.59 -9.35
CA VAL A 424 -21.69 -14.54 -10.26
C VAL A 424 -20.88 -13.45 -9.55
N ASN A 425 -21.16 -13.08 -8.29
CA ASN A 425 -20.43 -12.00 -7.61
C ASN A 425 -19.13 -12.47 -6.95
N LEU A 426 -19.12 -13.61 -6.25
CA LEU A 426 -17.89 -14.20 -5.70
C LEU A 426 -16.93 -14.60 -6.83
N ILE A 427 -17.44 -15.18 -7.92
CA ILE A 427 -16.64 -15.48 -9.12
C ILE A 427 -16.23 -14.18 -9.83
N ARG A 428 -17.08 -13.15 -9.97
CA ARG A 428 -16.70 -11.87 -10.59
C ARG A 428 -15.65 -11.10 -9.77
N THR A 429 -15.67 -11.19 -8.44
CA THR A 429 -14.61 -10.66 -7.57
C THR A 429 -13.32 -11.47 -7.72
N SER A 430 -13.43 -12.79 -7.91
CA SER A 430 -12.30 -13.67 -8.19
C SER A 430 -11.68 -13.44 -9.55
N VAL A 431 -12.48 -13.22 -10.60
CA VAL A 431 -12.04 -12.86 -11.95
C VAL A 431 -11.39 -11.47 -11.96
N ARG A 432 -11.89 -10.51 -11.17
CA ARG A 432 -11.20 -9.23 -10.94
C ARG A 432 -9.85 -9.41 -10.24
N THR A 433 -9.79 -10.28 -9.23
CA THR A 433 -8.56 -10.62 -8.51
C THR A 433 -7.56 -11.32 -9.42
N PHE A 434 -8.04 -12.22 -10.30
CA PHE A 434 -7.25 -12.96 -11.27
C PHE A 434 -6.72 -12.06 -12.40
N ASN A 435 -7.55 -11.18 -12.96
CA ASN A 435 -7.12 -10.16 -13.92
C ASN A 435 -6.14 -9.16 -13.31
N SER A 436 -6.32 -8.80 -12.02
CA SER A 436 -5.32 -8.00 -11.29
C SER A 436 -4.00 -8.73 -11.08
N ARG A 437 -3.98 -10.07 -11.08
CA ARG A 437 -2.76 -10.90 -10.96
C ARG A 437 -2.12 -11.21 -12.32
N ILE A 438 -2.90 -11.28 -13.39
CA ILE A 438 -2.38 -11.38 -14.77
C ILE A 438 -1.75 -10.04 -15.19
N SER A 439 -2.38 -8.91 -14.86
CA SER A 439 -1.78 -7.58 -15.03
C SER A 439 -0.59 -7.30 -14.08
N ARG A 440 -0.28 -8.21 -13.15
CA ARG A 440 0.93 -8.22 -12.29
C ARG A 440 2.06 -9.10 -12.86
N LYS A 441 1.80 -9.83 -13.95
CA LYS A 441 2.79 -10.67 -14.67
C LYS A 441 3.17 -10.11 -16.05
N MET A 442 2.49 -9.08 -16.52
CA MET A 442 2.93 -8.18 -17.60
C MET A 442 3.46 -6.90 -16.95
#